data_AF-A0A7C9ANS4-F1
#
_entry.id   AF-A0A7C9ANS4-F1
#
_cell.length_a   1.000
_cell.length_b   1.000
_cell.length_c   1.000
_cell.angle_alpha   90.00
_cell.angle_beta   90.00
_cell.angle_gamma   90.00
#
_symmetry.space_group_name_H-M   'P 1'
#
loop_
_entity.id
_entity.type
_entity.pdbx_description
1 polymer ?
#
loop_
_entity_poly.entity_id
_entity_poly.type
_entity_poly.pdbx_seq_one_letter_code
_entity_poly.pdbx_strand_id
1 'polypeptide(L)'
;VRSRRNETNLSHADRKHYELNIDRILRGEDIRTTLMIKNIPNKYTSKMLLATIDEQHRGKYDFIYLPIDFKNKCNMGYAFINMIDPRQIVAFHKTFEGRKWE
;
A
#
# COMPACT_ATOMS: atom_id res chain seq x y z
N VAL A 1 3.00 -7.08 -24.83
CA VAL A 1 2.53 -8.13 -23.90
C VAL A 1 2.82 -7.67 -22.48
N ARG A 2 1.81 -7.16 -21.75
CA ARG A 2 1.97 -6.69 -20.37
C ARG A 2 2.06 -7.93 -19.48
N SER A 3 3.27 -8.27 -19.04
CA SER A 3 3.46 -9.34 -18.06
C SER A 3 2.91 -8.87 -16.71
N ARG A 4 1.61 -9.13 -16.49
CA ARG A 4 1.08 -9.26 -15.14
C ARG A 4 1.93 -10.35 -14.51
N ARG A 5 2.75 -10.01 -13.51
CA ARG A 5 3.33 -11.05 -12.64
C ARG A 5 2.17 -11.92 -12.18
N ASN A 6 2.22 -13.20 -12.54
CA ASN A 6 1.20 -14.19 -12.26
C ASN A 6 0.94 -14.26 -10.74
N GLU A 7 -0.11 -13.60 -10.24
CA GLU A 7 -0.65 -13.84 -8.90
C GLU A 7 -1.09 -15.31 -8.71
N THR A 8 -1.15 -16.06 -9.81
CA THR A 8 -1.56 -17.48 -9.91
C THR A 8 -0.61 -18.48 -9.26
N ASN A 9 0.62 -18.11 -8.86
CA ASN A 9 1.60 -19.06 -8.28
C ASN A 9 1.83 -18.94 -6.76
N LEU A 10 1.12 -18.08 -6.04
CA LEU A 10 1.19 -18.05 -4.57
C LEU A 10 0.31 -19.17 -4.00
N SER A 11 0.87 -19.98 -3.10
CA SER A 11 0.07 -20.98 -2.41
C SER A 11 -1.02 -20.30 -1.56
N HIS A 12 -2.07 -21.05 -1.23
CA HIS A 12 -3.15 -20.52 -0.38
C HIS A 12 -2.63 -20.11 1.01
N ALA A 13 -1.59 -20.78 1.51
CA ALA A 13 -0.92 -20.45 2.76
C ALA A 13 -0.15 -19.12 2.66
N ASP A 14 0.55 -18.88 1.54
CA ASP A 14 1.28 -17.63 1.32
C ASP A 14 0.33 -16.42 1.26
N ARG A 15 -0.83 -16.57 0.61
CA ARG A 15 -1.82 -15.48 0.54
C ARG A 15 -2.35 -15.10 1.92
N LYS A 16 -2.69 -16.09 2.74
CA LYS A 16 -3.11 -15.85 4.14
C LYS A 16 -2.01 -15.17 4.96
N HIS A 17 -0.75 -15.49 4.70
CA HIS A 17 0.36 -14.86 5.41
C HIS A 17 0.43 -13.34 5.16
N TYR A 18 0.12 -12.87 3.95
CA TYR A 18 0.17 -11.44 3.60
C TYR A 18 -1.15 -10.70 3.75
N GLU A 19 -2.21 -11.38 4.18
CA GLU A 19 -3.49 -10.75 4.44
C GLU A 19 -3.36 -9.80 5.64
N LEU A 20 -3.95 -8.61 5.49
CA LEU A 20 -4.00 -7.61 6.54
C LEU A 20 -5.14 -7.96 7.49
N ASN A 21 -4.82 -8.19 8.77
CA ASN A 21 -5.80 -8.42 9.81
C ASN A 21 -5.67 -7.33 10.89
N ILE A 22 -6.63 -6.42 10.92
CA ILE A 22 -6.64 -5.27 11.83
C ILE A 22 -6.68 -5.71 13.30
N ASP A 23 -7.45 -6.76 13.63
CA ASP A 23 -7.55 -7.22 15.02
C ASP A 23 -6.23 -7.80 15.53
N ARG A 24 -5.48 -8.50 14.67
CA ARG A 24 -4.14 -9.01 15.02
C ARG A 24 -3.15 -7.87 15.29
N ILE A 25 -3.23 -6.78 14.53
CA ILE A 25 -2.41 -5.58 14.78
C ILE A 25 -2.80 -4.95 16.12
N LEU A 26 -4.09 -4.79 16.39
CA LEU A 26 -4.59 -4.20 17.64
C LEU A 26 -4.20 -5.02 18.87
N ARG A 27 -4.14 -6.35 18.75
CA ARG A 27 -3.65 -7.26 19.80
C ARG A 27 -2.12 -7.36 19.88
N GLY A 28 -1.38 -6.75 18.95
CA GLY A 28 0.08 -6.80 18.89
C GLY A 28 0.65 -8.12 18.36
N GLU A 29 -0.18 -8.96 17.73
CA GLU A 29 0.21 -10.25 17.14
C GLU A 29 0.79 -10.09 15.72
N ASP A 30 0.55 -8.94 15.10
CA ASP A 30 1.11 -8.57 13.81
C ASP A 30 1.87 -7.25 13.97
N ILE A 31 3.20 -7.34 13.89
CA ILE A 31 4.13 -6.23 14.08
C ILE A 31 4.67 -5.68 12.76
N ARG A 32 4.13 -6.11 11.62
CA ARG A 32 4.58 -5.64 10.31
C ARG A 32 4.15 -4.19 10.14
N THR A 33 5.01 -3.40 9.52
CA THR A 33 4.81 -1.96 9.27
C THR A 33 4.63 -1.62 7.80
N THR A 34 4.99 -2.53 6.90
CA THR A 34 4.95 -2.31 5.45
C THR A 34 3.63 -2.76 4.84
N LEU A 35 2.99 -1.86 4.08
CA LEU A 35 1.76 -2.12 3.33
C LEU A 35 1.99 -2.00 1.82
N MET A 36 1.19 -2.74 1.07
CA MET A 36 1.03 -2.55 -0.37
C MET A 36 -0.29 -1.83 -0.64
N ILE A 37 -0.21 -0.60 -1.11
CA ILE A 37 -1.38 0.18 -1.57
C ILE A 37 -1.68 -0.27 -2.99
N LYS A 38 -2.90 -0.75 -3.25
CA LYS A 38 -3.33 -1.23 -4.58
C LYS A 38 -4.36 -0.28 -5.20
N ASN A 39 -4.60 -0.49 -6.49
CA ASN A 39 -5.62 0.23 -7.29
C ASN A 39 -5.35 1.74 -7.43
N ILE A 40 -4.08 2.15 -7.45
CA ILE A 40 -3.67 3.53 -7.68
C ILE A 40 -3.88 3.85 -9.18
N PRO A 41 -4.46 5.00 -9.57
CA PRO A 41 -4.60 5.36 -10.98
C PRO A 41 -3.22 5.56 -11.62
N ASN A 42 -2.99 5.00 -12.80
CA ASN A 42 -1.66 5.02 -13.45
C ASN A 42 -1.07 6.43 -13.65
N LYS A 43 -1.90 7.48 -13.67
CA LYS A 43 -1.45 8.88 -13.81
C LYS A 43 -1.04 9.54 -12.49
N TYR A 44 -1.28 8.91 -11.34
CA TYR A 44 -0.78 9.41 -10.06
C TYR A 44 0.74 9.45 -10.08
N THR A 45 1.29 10.58 -9.64
CA THR A 45 2.73 10.76 -9.43
C THR A 45 3.07 10.48 -7.96
N SER A 46 4.34 10.22 -7.67
CA SER A 46 4.79 10.07 -6.28
C SER A 46 4.46 11.30 -5.44
N LYS A 47 4.52 12.50 -6.03
CA LYS A 47 4.17 13.76 -5.37
C LYS A 47 2.67 13.84 -5.04
N MET A 48 1.80 13.43 -5.96
CA MET A 48 0.34 13.40 -5.71
C MET A 48 0.02 12.40 -4.60
N LEU A 49 0.56 11.19 -4.69
CA LEU A 49 0.35 10.15 -3.69
C LEU A 49 0.83 10.60 -2.30
N LEU A 50 2.02 11.21 -2.24
CA LEU A 50 2.57 11.76 -0.99
C LEU A 50 1.66 12.84 -0.41
N ALA A 51 1.20 13.78 -1.23
CA ALA A 51 0.30 14.85 -0.79
C ALA A 51 -1.02 14.29 -0.23
N THR A 52 -1.64 13.31 -0.89
CA THR A 52 -2.87 12.66 -0.41
C THR A 52 -2.67 11.94 0.93
N ILE A 53 -1.53 11.28 1.12
CA ILE A 53 -1.22 10.58 2.38
C ILE A 53 -0.96 11.58 3.51
N ASP A 54 -0.24 12.66 3.20
CA ASP A 54 0.14 13.69 4.16
C ASP A 54 -1.04 14.45 4.76
N GLU A 55 -2.20 14.49 4.10
CA GLU A 55 -3.41 15.13 4.62
C GLU A 55 -3.81 14.60 6.01
N GLN A 56 -3.59 13.32 6.27
CA GLN A 56 -4.01 12.68 7.53
C GLN A 56 -2.89 11.86 8.21
N HIS A 57 -1.81 11.54 7.50
CA HIS A 57 -0.78 10.60 7.98
C HIS A 57 0.64 11.17 7.89
N ARG A 58 0.80 12.49 7.76
CA ARG A 58 2.13 13.12 7.78
C ARG A 58 2.90 12.75 9.05
N GLY A 59 4.14 12.31 8.87
CA GLY A 59 5.01 11.89 9.98
C GLY A 59 4.59 10.59 10.66
N LYS A 60 3.71 9.79 10.05
CA LYS A 60 3.32 8.44 10.52
C LYS A 60 3.99 7.31 9.75
N TYR A 61 4.72 7.64 8.70
CA TYR A 61 5.46 6.72 7.83
C TYR A 61 6.86 7.28 7.58
N ASP A 62 7.82 6.42 7.26
CA ASP A 62 9.22 6.77 6.99
C ASP A 62 9.66 6.45 5.56
N PHE A 63 8.87 5.64 4.84
CA PHE A 63 9.18 5.23 3.48
C PHE A 63 7.92 5.15 2.62
N ILE A 64 8.04 5.63 1.38
CA ILE A 64 7.04 5.41 0.34
C ILE A 64 7.71 5.21 -1.01
N TYR A 65 7.21 4.25 -1.80
CA TYR A 65 7.71 3.96 -3.13
C TYR A 65 6.59 3.63 -4.10
N LEU A 66 6.46 4.44 -5.15
CA LEU A 66 5.54 4.25 -6.27
C LEU A 66 6.35 3.83 -7.52
N PRO A 67 6.36 2.55 -7.90
CA PRO A 67 7.05 2.08 -9.10
C PRO A 67 6.51 2.74 -10.37
N ILE A 68 7.42 3.21 -11.22
CA ILE A 68 7.10 3.86 -12.50
C ILE A 68 7.50 2.95 -13.67
N ASP A 69 6.58 2.73 -14.59
CA ASP A 69 6.89 2.20 -15.91
C ASP A 69 7.46 3.34 -16.77
N PHE A 70 8.79 3.37 -16.91
CA PHE A 70 9.49 4.41 -17.67
C PHE A 70 9.12 4.44 -19.16
N LYS A 71 8.66 3.31 -19.74
CA LYS A 71 8.25 3.25 -21.14
C LYS A 71 6.94 3.97 -21.35
N ASN A 72 5.95 3.71 -20.48
CA ASN A 72 4.62 4.28 -20.58
C ASN A 72 4.45 5.58 -19.79
N LYS A 73 5.49 6.00 -19.04
CA LYS A 73 5.52 7.18 -18.18
C LYS A 73 4.35 7.23 -17.19
N CYS A 74 3.98 6.08 -16.65
CA CYS A 74 2.86 5.93 -15.72
C CYS A 74 3.24 4.98 -14.58
N ASN A 75 2.57 5.06 -13.44
CA ASN A 75 2.81 4.12 -12.35
C ASN A 75 2.23 2.73 -12.66
N MET A 76 2.65 1.73 -11.88
CA MET A 76 2.24 0.33 -12.06
C MET A 76 0.93 -0.06 -11.35
N GLY A 77 0.20 0.91 -10.78
CA GLY A 77 -1.08 0.69 -10.11
C GLY A 77 -0.99 0.30 -8.63
N TYR A 78 0.21 0.31 -8.06
CA TYR A 78 0.45 0.03 -6.65
C TYR A 78 1.64 0.80 -6.10
N ALA A 79 1.71 0.96 -4.79
CA ALA A 79 2.82 1.55 -4.06
C ALA A 79 3.12 0.75 -2.79
N PHE A 80 4.32 0.92 -2.25
CA PHE A 80 4.68 0.44 -0.92
C PHE A 80 4.84 1.60 0.03
N ILE A 81 4.35 1.44 1.26
CA ILE A 81 4.52 2.39 2.35
C ILE A 81 4.96 1.64 3.60
N ASN A 82 5.90 2.18 4.36
CA ASN A 82 6.28 1.67 5.66
C ASN A 82 5.85 2.65 6.76
N MET A 83 4.97 2.19 7.65
CA MET A 83 4.52 2.97 8.80
C MET A 83 5.59 2.94 9.90
N ILE A 84 5.70 4.01 10.69
CA ILE A 84 6.65 4.06 11.81
C ILE A 84 6.23 3.10 12.93
N ASP A 85 4.93 2.89 13.09
CA ASP A 85 4.36 2.01 14.11
C ASP A 85 3.21 1.17 13.49
N PRO A 86 3.13 -0.15 13.76
CA PRO A 86 2.07 -1.01 13.23
C PRO A 86 0.66 -0.49 13.52
N ARG A 87 0.43 0.18 14.66
CA ARG A 87 -0.88 0.75 15.03
C ARG A 87 -1.34 1.85 14.08
N GLN A 88 -0.41 2.53 13.40
CA GLN A 88 -0.76 3.54 12.40
C GLN A 88 -1.39 2.91 11.15
N ILE A 89 -1.13 1.62 10.88
CA ILE A 89 -1.79 0.87 9.80
C ILE A 89 -3.31 0.88 9.98
N VAL A 90 -3.81 0.81 11.22
CA VAL A 90 -5.26 0.78 11.48
C VAL A 90 -5.92 2.09 11.03
N ALA A 91 -5.34 3.23 11.40
CA ALA A 91 -5.82 4.54 10.97
C ALA A 91 -5.66 4.72 9.46
N PHE A 92 -4.51 4.33 8.91
CA PHE A 92 -4.22 4.40 7.48
C PHE A 92 -5.22 3.59 6.66
N HIS A 93 -5.47 2.34 7.05
CA HIS A 93 -6.43 1.46 6.42
C HIS A 93 -7.83 2.08 6.39
N LYS A 94 -8.31 2.61 7.52
CA LYS A 94 -9.62 3.24 7.62
C LYS A 94 -9.79 4.46 6.69
N THR A 95 -8.72 5.22 6.44
CA THR A 95 -8.75 6.39 5.55
C THR A 95 -8.75 6.00 4.06
N PHE A 96 -8.05 4.93 3.70
CA PHE A 96 -7.73 4.58 2.30
C PHE A 96 -8.53 3.39 1.77
N GLU A 97 -9.08 2.55 2.65
CA GLU A 97 -9.94 1.44 2.24
C GLU A 97 -11.19 1.95 1.53
N GLY A 98 -11.43 1.47 0.31
CA GLY A 98 -12.58 1.86 -0.51
C GLY A 98 -12.55 3.31 -1.03
N ARG A 99 -11.50 4.08 -0.74
CA ARG A 99 -11.35 5.46 -1.24
C ARG A 99 -11.22 5.44 -2.77
N LYS A 100 -11.96 6.33 -3.43
CA LYS A 100 -11.72 6.66 -4.84
C LYS A 100 -10.61 7.69 -4.92
N TRP A 101 -9.68 7.47 -5.83
CA TRP A 101 -8.61 8.42 -6.14
C TRP A 101 -9.17 9.54 -7.00
N GLU A 102 -8.90 10.79 -6.63
CA GLU A 102 -9.29 12.01 -7.39
C GLU A 102 -8.28 12.36 -8.48
#